data_AF-A0A1J5A241-F1
#
_entry.id   AF-A0A1J5A241-F1
#
_cell.length_a   1.000
_cell.length_b   1.000
_cell.length_c   1.000
_cell.angle_alpha   90.00
_cell.angle_beta   90.00
_cell.angle_gamma   90.00
#
_symmetry.space_group_name_H-M   'P 1'
#
loop_
_entity.id
_entity.type
_entity.pdbx_description
1 polymer ?
#
loop_
_entity_poly.entity_id
_entity_poly.type
_entity_poly.pdbx_seq_one_letter_code
_entity_poly.pdbx_strand_id
1 'polypeptide(L)'
;MINTVMRGQTALIESHGKAEVAIIDIVDYLILRAVMRYHARPPQIDMDAGLTDAAAEATRDLQARYDLVLAHYLADAISLSRAAELLNLPSFDLRMRFVRLDVPLRLGPATIEEALAEVETLRQLRDGQAG
;
A
#
# COMPACT_ATOMS: atom_id res chain seq x y z
N MET A 1 8.58 2.14 -23.61
CA MET A 1 9.13 2.58 -22.31
C MET A 1 8.01 2.99 -21.36
N ILE A 2 7.23 4.05 -21.62
CA ILE A 2 6.08 4.42 -20.76
C ILE A 2 5.07 3.27 -20.62
N ASN A 3 4.70 2.59 -21.70
CA ASN A 3 3.78 1.44 -21.64
C ASN A 3 4.28 0.26 -20.76
N THR A 4 5.59 0.14 -20.56
CA THR A 4 6.19 -0.88 -19.67
C THR A 4 5.95 -0.49 -18.21
N VAL A 5 6.18 0.79 -17.89
CA VAL A 5 5.95 1.38 -16.56
C VAL A 5 4.47 1.39 -16.19
N MET A 6 3.59 1.73 -17.14
CA MET A 6 2.13 1.69 -16.93
C MET A 6 1.58 0.28 -16.72
N ARG A 7 2.31 -0.76 -17.15
CA ARG A 7 2.02 -2.17 -16.83
C ARG A 7 2.63 -2.62 -15.50
N GLY A 8 3.18 -1.67 -14.74
CA GLY A 8 3.82 -1.90 -13.45
C GLY A 8 5.18 -2.57 -13.54
N GLN A 9 5.86 -2.51 -14.69
CA GLN A 9 7.24 -3.00 -14.79
C GLN A 9 8.21 -1.83 -14.73
N THR A 10 9.27 -1.95 -13.93
CA THR A 10 10.37 -0.98 -13.91
C THR A 10 11.08 -0.96 -15.26
N ALA A 11 11.18 0.22 -15.89
CA ALA A 11 11.97 0.38 -17.09
C ALA A 11 13.37 0.87 -16.73
N LEU A 12 14.40 0.14 -17.15
CA LEU A 12 15.80 0.52 -16.96
C LEU A 12 16.32 1.25 -18.21
N ILE A 13 17.00 2.36 -17.99
CA ILE A 13 17.79 3.04 -19.01
C ILE A 13 19.24 2.68 -18.76
N GLU A 14 19.87 2.09 -19.77
CA GLU A 14 21.25 1.65 -19.73
C GLU A 14 22.14 2.56 -20.56
N SER A 15 23.34 2.82 -20.05
CA SER A 15 24.43 3.47 -20.76
C SER A 15 25.67 2.60 -20.62
N HIS A 16 26.34 2.31 -21.74
CA HIS A 16 27.52 1.42 -21.78
C HIS A 16 27.30 0.07 -21.06
N GLY A 17 26.10 -0.50 -21.16
CA GLY A 17 25.74 -1.79 -20.56
C GLY A 17 25.53 -1.76 -19.04
N LYS A 18 25.37 -0.59 -18.43
CA LYS A 18 25.05 -0.42 -17.01
C LYS A 18 23.74 0.32 -16.85
N ALA A 19 22.90 -0.14 -15.92
CA ALA A 19 21.70 0.57 -15.53
C ALA A 19 22.07 1.89 -14.83
N GLU A 20 21.59 3.01 -15.37
CA GLU A 20 21.82 4.35 -14.81
C GLU A 20 20.54 5.00 -14.26
N VAL A 21 19.39 4.71 -14.89
CA VAL A 21 18.10 5.28 -14.48
C VAL A 21 17.05 4.17 -14.43
N ALA A 22 16.26 4.16 -13.37
CA ALA A 22 15.04 3.36 -13.27
C ALA A 22 13.82 4.29 -13.34
N ILE A 23 12.90 3.98 -14.25
CA ILE A 23 11.57 4.61 -14.30
C ILE A 23 10.57 3.63 -13.68
N ILE A 24 9.88 4.10 -12.64
CA ILE A 24 8.95 3.32 -11.82
C ILE A 24 7.59 4.01 -11.82
N ASP A 25 6.52 3.23 -11.68
CA ASP A 25 5.18 3.78 -11.47
C ASP A 25 5.15 4.66 -10.20
N ILE A 26 4.39 5.76 -10.24
CA ILE A 26 4.40 6.73 -9.14
C ILE A 26 3.92 6.12 -7.82
N VAL A 27 2.90 5.26 -7.84
CA VAL A 27 2.40 4.62 -6.62
C VAL A 27 3.44 3.63 -6.08
N ASP A 28 4.11 2.89 -6.95
CA ASP A 28 5.18 1.98 -6.54
C ASP A 28 6.37 2.74 -5.90
N TYR A 29 6.74 3.89 -6.48
CA TYR A 29 7.76 4.76 -5.91
C TYR A 29 7.36 5.26 -4.51
N LEU A 30 6.11 5.69 -4.32
CA LEU A 30 5.61 6.18 -3.03
C LEU A 30 5.61 5.06 -1.97
N ILE A 31 5.18 3.84 -2.34
CA ILE A 31 5.19 2.66 -1.47
C ILE A 31 6.63 2.33 -1.05
N LEU A 32 7.56 2.21 -2.00
CA LEU A 32 8.96 1.90 -1.71
C LEU A 32 9.56 2.93 -0.75
N ARG A 33 9.31 4.22 -0.99
CA ARG A 33 9.82 5.29 -0.14
C ARG A 33 9.22 5.26 1.26
N ALA A 34 7.94 4.95 1.40
CA ALA A 34 7.27 4.80 2.69
C ALA A 34 7.82 3.59 3.49
N VAL A 35 8.00 2.44 2.84
CA VAL A 35 8.58 1.23 3.44
C VAL A 35 10.01 1.48 3.91
N MET A 36 10.85 2.08 3.05
CA MET A 36 12.22 2.46 3.43
C MET A 36 12.23 3.40 4.62
N ARG A 37 11.32 4.38 4.66
CA ARG A 37 11.21 5.33 5.77
C ARG A 37 10.81 4.64 7.07
N TYR A 38 9.83 3.73 7.04
CA TYR A 38 9.40 2.96 8.19
C TYR A 38 10.58 2.20 8.82
N HIS A 39 11.37 1.48 8.02
CA HIS A 39 12.50 0.73 8.54
C HIS A 39 13.70 1.60 8.96
N ALA A 40 13.93 2.72 8.27
CA ALA A 40 15.02 3.63 8.63
C ALA A 40 14.72 4.45 9.89
N ARG A 41 13.44 4.78 10.13
CA ARG A 41 12.96 5.58 11.27
C ARG A 41 11.57 5.09 11.70
N PRO A 42 11.49 3.97 12.46
CA PRO A 42 10.22 3.44 12.91
C PRO A 42 9.46 4.48 13.75
N PRO A 43 8.24 4.87 13.34
CA PRO A 43 7.42 5.78 14.13
C PRO A 43 6.85 5.05 15.34
N GLN A 44 6.51 5.81 16.38
CA GLN A 44 5.73 5.29 17.49
C GLN A 44 4.25 5.26 17.10
N ILE A 45 3.67 4.07 17.06
CA ILE A 45 2.30 3.83 16.63
C ILE A 45 1.56 3.15 17.78
N ASP A 46 0.35 3.65 18.07
CA ASP A 46 -0.60 2.97 18.92
C ASP A 46 -1.33 1.91 18.07
N MET A 47 -1.04 0.64 18.35
CA MET A 47 -1.59 -0.49 17.58
C MET A 47 -3.08 -0.68 17.83
N ASP A 48 -3.59 -0.26 18.99
CA ASP A 48 -5.00 -0.46 19.37
C ASP A 48 -5.89 0.65 18.81
N ALA A 49 -5.33 1.85 18.58
CA ALA A 49 -6.07 3.00 18.06
C ALA A 49 -6.28 2.95 16.52
N GLY A 50 -5.43 2.23 15.79
CA GLY A 50 -5.46 2.18 14.33
C GLY A 50 -5.23 3.54 13.65
N LEU A 51 -5.76 3.72 12.44
CA LEU A 51 -5.67 4.98 11.68
C LEU A 51 -7.05 5.46 11.22
N THR A 52 -7.43 6.65 11.68
CA THR A 52 -8.72 7.29 11.36
C THR A 52 -8.68 7.99 10.00
N ASP A 53 -9.85 8.13 9.36
CA ASP A 53 -9.98 8.87 8.09
C ASP A 53 -9.52 10.32 8.26
N ALA A 54 -9.95 10.98 9.35
CA ALA A 54 -9.60 12.37 9.64
C ALA A 54 -8.08 12.58 9.74
N ALA A 55 -7.33 11.64 10.34
CA ALA A 55 -5.88 11.73 10.43
C ALA A 55 -5.20 11.56 9.06
N ALA A 56 -5.69 10.63 8.24
CA ALA A 56 -5.19 10.42 6.88
C ALA A 56 -5.52 11.61 5.95
N GLU A 57 -6.73 12.18 6.06
CA GLU A 57 -7.20 13.32 5.28
C GLU A 57 -6.49 14.63 5.65
N ALA A 58 -6.18 14.84 6.93
CA ALA A 58 -5.39 15.98 7.39
C ALA A 58 -4.00 16.03 6.73
N THR A 59 -3.48 14.87 6.30
CA THR A 59 -2.19 14.76 5.62
C THR A 59 -2.36 15.06 4.12
N ARG A 60 -2.03 16.30 3.72
CA ARG A 60 -2.20 16.79 2.34
C ARG A 60 -1.06 16.41 1.39
N ASP A 61 0.16 16.21 1.91
CA ASP A 61 1.28 15.75 1.09
C ASP A 61 1.11 14.27 0.75
N LEU A 62 1.25 13.95 -0.53
CA LEU A 62 0.98 12.60 -1.04
C LEU A 62 1.97 11.59 -0.45
N GLN A 63 3.27 11.92 -0.39
CA GLN A 63 4.24 11.02 0.25
C GLN A 63 3.93 10.87 1.74
N ALA A 64 3.69 11.97 2.45
CA ALA A 64 3.40 11.90 3.89
C ALA A 64 2.19 11.02 4.20
N ARG A 65 1.17 11.01 3.33
CA ARG A 65 0.02 10.11 3.47
C ARG A 65 0.42 8.64 3.28
N TYR A 66 1.23 8.34 2.27
CA TYR A 66 1.76 6.98 2.10
C TYR A 66 2.64 6.57 3.28
N ASP A 67 3.53 7.45 3.75
CA ASP A 67 4.37 7.21 4.93
C ASP A 67 3.52 6.87 6.16
N LEU A 68 2.45 7.64 6.40
CA LEU A 68 1.54 7.43 7.53
C LEU A 68 0.78 6.11 7.43
N VAL A 69 0.13 5.85 6.29
CA VAL A 69 -0.71 4.67 6.10
C VAL A 69 0.14 3.39 6.12
N LEU A 70 1.27 3.39 5.40
CA LEU A 70 2.14 2.21 5.36
C LEU A 70 2.79 1.95 6.71
N ALA A 71 3.11 2.98 7.49
CA ALA A 71 3.62 2.75 8.84
C ALA A 71 2.58 2.07 9.73
N HIS A 72 1.30 2.45 9.67
CA HIS A 72 0.24 1.78 10.43
C HIS A 72 -0.01 0.35 9.93
N TYR A 73 0.09 0.12 8.61
CA TYR A 73 -0.02 -1.23 8.05
C TYR A 73 1.14 -2.14 8.52
N LEU A 74 2.39 -1.65 8.42
CA LEU A 74 3.59 -2.42 8.78
C LEU A 74 3.77 -2.59 10.29
N ALA A 75 3.13 -1.75 11.09
CA ALA A 75 3.04 -1.88 12.55
C ALA A 75 1.82 -2.72 12.99
N ASP A 76 1.13 -3.36 12.05
CA ASP A 76 -0.03 -4.20 12.28
C ASP A 76 -1.27 -3.49 12.87
N ALA A 77 -1.28 -2.15 12.89
CA ALA A 77 -2.36 -1.33 13.44
C ALA A 77 -3.58 -1.19 12.49
N ILE A 78 -3.41 -1.46 11.19
CA ILE A 78 -4.51 -1.51 10.20
C ILE A 78 -4.34 -2.66 9.21
N SER A 79 -5.45 -3.09 8.64
CA SER A 79 -5.51 -4.12 7.61
C SER A 79 -5.03 -3.64 6.24
N LEU A 80 -4.78 -4.59 5.33
CA LEU A 80 -4.47 -4.28 3.93
C LEU A 80 -5.64 -3.55 3.24
N SER A 81 -6.87 -4.01 3.49
CA SER A 81 -8.08 -3.38 2.93
C SER A 81 -8.25 -1.95 3.43
N ARG A 82 -7.98 -1.72 4.72
CA ARG A 82 -8.03 -0.38 5.32
C ARG A 82 -6.94 0.54 4.77
N ALA A 83 -5.73 0.02 4.59
CA ALA A 83 -4.65 0.78 3.95
C ALA A 83 -5.01 1.17 2.51
N ALA A 84 -5.63 0.27 1.74
CA ALA A 84 -6.07 0.55 0.38
C ALA A 84 -7.15 1.64 0.32
N GLU A 85 -8.15 1.55 1.20
CA GLU A 85 -9.19 2.57 1.36
C GLU A 85 -8.60 3.96 1.62
N LEU A 86 -7.72 4.08 2.63
CA LEU A 86 -7.08 5.35 3.01
C LEU A 86 -6.17 5.94 1.93
N LEU A 87 -5.68 5.10 1.02
CA LEU A 87 -4.88 5.51 -0.15
C LEU A 87 -5.72 5.73 -1.41
N ASN A 88 -7.04 5.53 -1.35
CA ASN A 88 -7.95 5.55 -2.49
C ASN A 88 -7.49 4.61 -3.62
N LEU A 89 -7.09 3.39 -3.26
CA LEU A 89 -6.70 2.33 -4.18
C LEU A 89 -7.63 1.13 -4.05
N PRO A 90 -7.93 0.39 -5.13
CA PRO A 90 -8.55 -0.91 -5.00
C PRO A 90 -7.67 -1.85 -4.16
N SER A 91 -8.25 -2.57 -3.20
CA SER A 91 -7.50 -3.47 -2.30
C SER A 91 -6.71 -4.53 -3.06
N PHE A 92 -7.26 -5.04 -4.17
CA PHE A 92 -6.55 -5.98 -5.05
C PHE A 92 -5.31 -5.35 -5.69
N ASP A 93 -5.40 -4.10 -6.13
CA ASP A 93 -4.27 -3.39 -6.74
C ASP A 93 -3.15 -3.15 -5.73
N LEU A 94 -3.50 -2.75 -4.50
CA LEU A 94 -2.50 -2.58 -3.43
C LEU A 94 -1.81 -3.90 -3.10
N ARG A 95 -2.56 -5.00 -3.02
CA ARG A 95 -2.01 -6.35 -2.83
C ARG A 95 -1.02 -6.72 -3.93
N MET A 96 -1.39 -6.53 -5.19
CA MET A 96 -0.53 -6.85 -6.34
C MET A 96 0.75 -6.01 -6.35
N ARG A 97 0.67 -4.74 -5.95
CA ARG A 97 1.83 -3.87 -5.78
C ARG A 97 2.74 -4.34 -4.65
N PHE A 98 2.19 -4.76 -3.51
CA PHE A 98 3.00 -5.30 -2.42
C PHE A 98 3.76 -6.56 -2.81
N VAL A 99 3.10 -7.51 -3.50
CA VAL A 99 3.78 -8.68 -4.06
C VAL A 99 4.90 -8.28 -5.00
N ARG A 100 4.65 -7.33 -5.90
CA ARG A 100 5.63 -6.87 -6.88
C ARG A 100 6.84 -6.18 -6.26
N LEU A 101 6.63 -5.45 -5.16
CA LEU A 101 7.64 -4.63 -4.51
C LEU A 101 8.29 -5.31 -3.30
N ASP A 102 8.02 -6.60 -3.10
CA ASP A 102 8.48 -7.39 -1.95
C ASP A 102 8.11 -6.74 -0.60
N VAL A 103 6.95 -6.07 -0.53
CA VAL A 103 6.39 -5.58 0.72
C VAL A 103 5.71 -6.75 1.42
N PRO A 104 5.97 -6.99 2.72
CA PRO A 104 5.36 -8.10 3.45
C PRO A 104 3.84 -8.09 3.34
N LEU A 105 3.28 -9.17 2.79
CA LEU A 105 1.84 -9.43 2.87
C LEU A 105 1.53 -10.13 4.19
N ARG A 106 0.66 -9.52 4.99
CA ARG A 106 0.04 -10.22 6.11
C ARG A 106 -0.88 -11.34 5.57
N LEU A 107 -0.57 -12.58 5.92
CA LEU A 107 -1.41 -13.75 5.64
C LEU A 107 -2.31 -14.02 6.86
N GLY A 108 -3.28 -13.12 7.09
CA GLY A 108 -4.33 -13.32 8.09
C GLY A 108 -4.65 -12.06 8.91
N PRO A 109 -5.88 -11.97 9.44
CA PRO A 109 -6.33 -10.83 10.22
C PRO A 109 -5.62 -10.78 11.58
N ALA A 110 -5.25 -9.57 12.02
CA ALA A 110 -4.71 -9.29 13.34
C ALA A 110 -5.76 -9.47 14.44
N THR A 111 -7.01 -9.13 14.10
CA THR A 111 -8.14 -9.04 15.04
C THR A 111 -9.42 -9.62 14.44
N ILE A 112 -10.41 -9.89 15.30
CA ILE A 112 -11.72 -10.39 14.87
C ILE A 112 -12.45 -9.31 14.04
N GLU A 113 -12.29 -8.04 14.41
CA GLU A 113 -12.86 -6.89 13.71
C GLU A 113 -12.34 -6.81 12.27
N GLU A 114 -11.03 -7.02 12.08
CA GLU A 114 -10.43 -7.09 10.74
C GLU A 114 -10.98 -8.28 9.93
N ALA A 115 -11.11 -9.45 10.56
CA ALA A 115 -11.68 -10.63 9.92
C ALA A 115 -13.14 -10.38 9.47
N LEU A 116 -13.94 -9.70 10.29
CA LEU A 116 -15.34 -9.37 9.98
C LEU A 116 -15.43 -8.34 8.84
N ALA A 117 -14.58 -7.31 8.85
CA ALA A 117 -14.52 -6.32 7.77
C ALA A 117 -14.09 -6.94 6.43
N GLU A 118 -13.16 -7.91 6.45
CA GLU A 118 -12.75 -8.64 5.25
C GLU A 118 -13.88 -9.53 4.70
N VAL A 119 -14.62 -10.23 5.57
CA VAL A 119 -15.82 -11.00 5.17
C VAL A 119 -16.88 -10.10 4.54
N GLU A 120 -17.10 -8.91 5.09
CA GLU A 120 -18.08 -7.96 4.56
C GLU A 120 -17.65 -7.43 3.18
N THR A 121 -16.37 -7.11 3.01
CA THR A 121 -15.80 -6.70 1.72
C THR A 121 -15.97 -7.79 0.65
N LEU A 122 -15.73 -9.05 1.01
CA LEU A 122 -15.90 -10.20 0.11
C LEU A 122 -17.37 -10.44 -0.26
N ARG A 123 -18.31 -10.20 0.65
CA ARG A 123 -19.75 -10.28 0.36
C ARG A 123 -20.18 -9.22 -0.64
N GLN A 124 -19.74 -7.98 -0.46
CA GLN A 124 -20.06 -6.88 -1.37
C GLN A 124 -19.52 -7.11 -2.79
N LEU A 125 -18.31 -7.68 -2.91
CA LEU A 125 -17.73 -8.07 -4.21
C LEU A 125 -18.53 -9.18 -4.90
N ARG A 126 -18.98 -10.19 -4.15
CA ARG A 126 -19.82 -11.27 -4.68
C ARG A 126 -21.17 -10.73 -5.16
N ASP A 127 -21.78 -9.86 -4.37
CA ASP A 127 -23.13 -9.37 -4.64
C ASP A 127 -23.11 -8.31 -5.78
N GLY A 128 -22.01 -7.58 -5.95
CA GLY A 128 -21.75 -6.69 -7.10
C GLY A 128 -21.40 -7.39 -8.42
N GLN A 129 -21.18 -8.71 -8.42
CA GLN A 129 -21.01 -9.53 -9.63
C GLN A 129 -22.32 -10.21 -10.08
N ALA A 130 -23.41 -10.04 -9.32
CA ALA A 130 -24.71 -10.66 -9.55
C ALA A 130 -25.79 -9.71 -10.12
N GLY A 131 -25.42 -8.48 -10.50
CA GLY A 131 -26.28 -7.48 -11.15
C GLY A 131 -25.66 -6.98 -12.45
#